data_AF-A0A940KN07-F1
#
_entry.id   AF-A0A940KN07-F1
#
_cell.length_a   1.000
_cell.length_b   1.000
_cell.length_c   1.000
_cell.angle_alpha   90.00
_cell.angle_beta   90.00
_cell.angle_gamma   90.00
#
_symmetry.space_group_name_H-M   'P 1'
#
loop_
_entity.id
_entity.type
_entity.pdbx_description
1 polymer ?
#
loop_
_entity_poly.entity_id
_entity_poly.type
_entity_poly.pdbx_seq_one_letter_code
_entity_poly.pdbx_strand_id
1 'polypeptide(L)'
;MTRLTELINKCLEQTATDAERVELTALLNDVNLTDESLSALRQAFIQKKELLTLPETNADSIVSAILDGVAGASADKAVHEIDQPSRYRLIWRWVAAASVLLLLSLGGYWLINHNIQRSSQHVNLPVQPGKDGAVLTLADGSQIVLDSLSDGVVAVQQGTDVLLRNGQLLYDKENSSEEPAINIMSTPKGRQFNITLPDGTRVWLNAASSLKFPTAFTGKERRVEITGEAYFEVAKDKTKPFFVDLPNQAAIEVLGTSFNLNAYTEEKNIQATLLEGSMRLHANMTFSPQTALLKPGQQASIPSNANASKIALGKADVEKVMAWRNGFFYLEGVTLKDAMIQLSRWYDIEVVYDKEVNQTGLQQMTLAGEIRRDLDLEAVLDLLKELDLHFKLEGRTLTVLP
;
A
#
# COMPACT_ATOMS: atom_id res chain seq x y z
N MET A 1 -25.77 12.10 -34.42
CA MET A 1 -26.42 10.79 -34.71
C MET A 1 -25.86 10.22 -36.00
N THR A 2 -24.73 9.54 -35.88
CA THR A 2 -23.92 8.97 -36.96
C THR A 2 -24.55 7.67 -37.49
N ARG A 3 -24.40 7.40 -38.80
CA ARG A 3 -24.86 6.18 -39.51
C ARG A 3 -24.56 4.87 -38.76
N LEU A 4 -23.45 4.84 -38.03
CA LEU A 4 -23.04 3.74 -37.16
C LEU A 4 -24.08 3.42 -36.07
N THR A 5 -24.66 4.43 -35.42
CA THR A 5 -25.69 4.25 -34.38
C THR A 5 -26.99 3.68 -34.95
N GLU A 6 -27.37 4.08 -36.17
CA GLU A 6 -28.54 3.54 -36.88
C GLU A 6 -28.35 2.05 -37.20
N LEU A 7 -27.18 1.68 -37.73
CA LEU A 7 -26.84 0.29 -38.06
C LEU A 7 -26.78 -0.61 -36.82
N ILE A 8 -26.23 -0.10 -35.71
CA ILE A 8 -26.21 -0.82 -34.42
C ILE A 8 -27.65 -1.10 -33.95
N ASN A 9 -28.54 -0.10 -33.99
CA ASN A 9 -29.92 -0.28 -33.55
C ASN A 9 -30.70 -1.25 -34.45
N LYS A 10 -30.58 -1.16 -35.78
CA LYS A 10 -31.22 -2.13 -36.69
C LYS A 10 -30.73 -3.56 -36.47
N CYS A 11 -29.44 -3.75 -36.15
CA CYS A 11 -28.90 -5.06 -35.79
C CYS A 11 -29.46 -5.56 -34.47
N LEU A 12 -29.64 -4.69 -33.46
CA LEU A 12 -30.24 -5.05 -32.17
C LEU A 12 -31.72 -5.45 -32.32
N GLU A 13 -32.45 -4.78 -33.20
CA GLU A 13 -33.86 -5.02 -33.50
C GLU A 13 -34.10 -6.18 -34.50
N GLN A 14 -33.04 -6.84 -34.98
CA GLN A 14 -33.08 -7.92 -36.00
C GLN A 14 -33.66 -7.51 -37.36
N THR A 15 -33.70 -6.21 -37.66
CA THR A 15 -34.24 -5.66 -38.91
C THR A 15 -33.17 -5.34 -39.94
N ALA A 16 -31.88 -5.51 -39.60
CA ALA A 16 -30.75 -5.24 -40.49
C ALA A 16 -30.61 -6.29 -41.61
N THR A 17 -30.49 -5.79 -42.84
CA THR A 17 -30.20 -6.58 -44.04
C THR A 17 -28.76 -7.08 -44.08
N ASP A 18 -28.47 -8.11 -44.88
CA ASP A 18 -27.11 -8.67 -45.01
C ASP A 18 -26.09 -7.63 -45.50
N ALA A 19 -26.50 -6.73 -46.38
CA ALA A 19 -25.66 -5.62 -46.85
C ALA A 19 -25.34 -4.62 -45.71
N GLU A 20 -26.31 -4.29 -44.87
CA GLU A 20 -26.13 -3.40 -43.72
C GLU A 20 -25.24 -4.03 -42.62
N ARG A 21 -25.26 -5.36 -42.47
CA ARG A 21 -24.37 -6.08 -41.55
C ARG A 21 -22.91 -6.04 -42.02
N VAL A 22 -22.69 -6.18 -43.33
CA VAL A 22 -21.35 -6.03 -43.93
C VAL A 22 -20.85 -4.58 -43.82
N GLU A 23 -21.73 -3.60 -44.03
CA GLU A 23 -21.44 -2.17 -43.84
C GLU A 23 -21.02 -1.88 -42.38
N LEU A 24 -21.75 -2.40 -41.39
CA LEU A 24 -21.42 -2.26 -39.98
C LEU A 24 -20.07 -2.89 -39.63
N THR A 25 -19.78 -4.08 -40.18
CA THR A 25 -18.52 -4.79 -39.95
C THR A 25 -17.34 -4.04 -40.53
N ALA A 26 -17.50 -3.43 -41.71
CA ALA A 26 -16.47 -2.59 -42.31
C ALA A 26 -16.21 -1.31 -41.49
N LEU A 27 -17.27 -0.66 -40.99
CA LEU A 27 -17.16 0.55 -40.19
C LEU A 27 -16.53 0.33 -38.81
N LEU A 28 -16.71 -0.84 -38.21
CA LEU A 28 -16.10 -1.19 -36.92
C LEU A 28 -14.60 -1.54 -37.04
N ASN A 29 -14.15 -1.94 -38.23
CA ASN A 29 -12.76 -2.31 -38.49
C ASN A 29 -11.86 -1.13 -38.90
N ASP A 30 -12.42 0.07 -39.12
CA ASP A 30 -11.64 1.28 -39.41
C ASP A 30 -11.25 1.99 -38.10
N VAL A 31 -9.95 2.28 -37.93
CA VAL A 31 -9.26 2.49 -36.62
C VAL A 31 -9.47 3.90 -36.03
N ASN A 32 -10.64 4.52 -36.20
CA ASN A 32 -10.95 5.82 -35.58
C ASN A 32 -12.41 5.92 -35.12
N LEU A 33 -12.78 5.08 -34.16
CA LEU A 33 -14.07 5.20 -33.46
C LEU A 33 -14.04 6.43 -32.54
N THR A 34 -14.94 7.40 -32.81
CA THR A 34 -15.14 8.60 -31.97
C THR A 34 -15.79 8.27 -30.62
N ASP A 35 -15.59 9.10 -29.60
CA ASP A 35 -16.18 8.93 -28.26
C ASP A 35 -17.71 8.82 -28.27
N GLU A 36 -18.39 9.47 -29.23
CA GLU A 36 -19.84 9.36 -29.43
C GLU A 36 -20.26 7.97 -29.95
N SER A 37 -19.40 7.33 -30.74
CA SER A 37 -19.63 5.97 -31.26
C SER A 37 -19.44 4.91 -30.16
N LEU A 38 -18.45 5.12 -29.29
CA LEU A 38 -18.19 4.25 -28.14
C LEU A 38 -19.29 4.38 -27.07
N SER A 39 -19.84 5.57 -26.86
CA SER A 39 -20.96 5.76 -25.91
C SER A 39 -22.24 5.11 -26.41
N ALA A 40 -22.55 5.20 -27.71
CA ALA A 40 -23.68 4.51 -28.33
C ALA A 40 -23.54 2.96 -28.24
N LEU A 41 -22.33 2.44 -28.46
CA LEU A 41 -22.06 0.99 -28.37
C LEU A 41 -22.16 0.49 -26.92
N ARG A 42 -21.71 1.29 -25.94
CA ARG A 42 -21.90 1.02 -24.50
C ARG A 42 -23.38 1.07 -24.10
N GLN A 43 -24.14 2.04 -24.61
CA GLN A 43 -25.56 2.19 -24.31
C GLN A 43 -26.39 1.02 -24.89
N ALA A 44 -26.08 0.58 -26.11
CA ALA A 44 -26.62 -0.63 -26.72
C ALA A 44 -26.34 -1.89 -25.88
N PHE A 45 -25.13 -2.02 -25.34
CA PHE A 45 -24.75 -3.14 -24.48
C PHE A 45 -25.52 -3.15 -23.15
N ILE A 46 -25.73 -1.96 -22.57
CA ILE A 46 -26.47 -1.81 -21.30
C ILE A 46 -27.96 -2.10 -21.49
N GLN A 47 -28.56 -1.71 -22.62
CA GLN A 47 -29.97 -1.94 -22.89
C GLN A 47 -30.33 -3.41 -23.09
N LYS A 48 -29.36 -4.28 -23.46
CA LYS A 48 -29.55 -5.72 -23.67
C LYS A 48 -29.00 -6.61 -22.55
N LYS A 49 -28.61 -6.02 -21.40
CA LYS A 49 -27.96 -6.69 -20.26
C LYS A 49 -28.79 -7.79 -19.57
N GLU A 50 -30.03 -8.06 -19.99
CA GLU A 50 -30.84 -9.15 -19.45
C GLU A 50 -30.67 -10.53 -20.13
N LEU A 51 -29.86 -10.67 -21.19
CA LEU A 51 -29.83 -11.94 -21.95
C LEU A 51 -28.48 -12.60 -22.21
N LEU A 52 -27.34 -12.08 -21.71
CA LEU A 52 -26.07 -12.79 -21.78
C LEU A 52 -25.23 -12.60 -20.51
N THR A 53 -25.18 -13.63 -19.67
CA THR A 53 -24.05 -13.83 -18.75
C THR A 53 -22.90 -14.44 -19.57
N LEU A 54 -21.84 -13.67 -19.84
CA LEU A 54 -20.61 -14.20 -20.41
C LEU A 54 -19.38 -13.76 -19.58
N PRO A 55 -18.33 -14.61 -19.50
CA PRO A 55 -17.16 -14.38 -18.66
C PRO A 55 -16.22 -13.35 -19.30
N GLU A 56 -15.56 -12.54 -18.47
CA GLU A 56 -14.56 -11.57 -18.91
C GLU A 56 -13.33 -12.25 -19.50
N THR A 57 -13.23 -12.36 -20.84
CA THR A 57 -11.92 -12.30 -21.52
C THR A 57 -12.02 -12.05 -23.03
N ASN A 58 -11.27 -11.04 -23.47
CA ASN A 58 -10.84 -10.65 -24.83
C ASN A 58 -11.92 -10.22 -25.84
N ALA A 59 -11.68 -9.06 -26.48
CA ALA A 59 -12.57 -8.43 -27.46
C ALA A 59 -12.89 -9.32 -28.68
N ASP A 60 -12.01 -10.27 -29.03
CA ASP A 60 -12.22 -11.21 -30.13
C ASP A 60 -13.28 -12.28 -29.83
N SER A 61 -13.52 -12.61 -28.54
CA SER A 61 -14.50 -13.64 -28.14
C SER A 61 -15.94 -13.14 -28.19
N ILE A 62 -16.14 -11.83 -28.08
CA ILE A 62 -17.47 -11.19 -28.16
C ILE A 62 -17.98 -11.20 -29.61
N VAL A 63 -17.09 -11.05 -30.59
CA VAL A 63 -17.44 -11.08 -32.02
C VAL A 63 -17.77 -12.50 -32.49
N SER A 64 -17.03 -13.52 -32.03
CA SER A 64 -17.31 -14.92 -32.38
C SER A 64 -18.60 -15.45 -31.76
N ALA A 65 -18.93 -15.05 -30.52
CA ALA A 65 -20.18 -15.45 -29.86
C ALA A 65 -21.44 -14.89 -30.55
N ILE A 66 -21.34 -13.74 -31.23
CA ILE A 66 -22.42 -13.15 -32.02
C ILE A 66 -22.58 -13.87 -33.37
N LEU A 67 -21.48 -14.37 -33.95
CA LEU A 67 -21.50 -15.09 -35.23
C LEU A 67 -21.94 -16.55 -35.08
N ASP A 68 -21.54 -17.24 -34.01
CA ASP A 68 -21.89 -18.65 -33.78
C ASP A 68 -23.34 -18.85 -33.28
N GLY A 69 -23.96 -17.81 -32.71
CA GLY A 69 -25.37 -17.85 -32.28
C GLY A 69 -26.41 -17.80 -33.41
N VAL A 70 -26.00 -17.74 -34.67
CA VAL A 70 -26.88 -17.59 -35.84
C VAL A 70 -26.85 -18.82 -36.78
N ALA A 71 -25.97 -19.80 -36.55
CA ALA A 71 -25.88 -21.00 -37.37
C ALA A 71 -26.78 -22.14 -36.84
N GLY A 72 -28.10 -21.96 -36.91
CA GLY A 72 -29.05 -22.94 -36.39
C GLY A 72 -30.37 -22.99 -37.17
N ALA A 73 -30.35 -23.33 -38.46
CA ALA A 73 -31.53 -23.85 -39.17
C ALA A 73 -31.19 -24.43 -40.55
N SER A 74 -31.07 -25.75 -40.65
CA SER A 74 -31.72 -26.58 -41.69
C SER A 74 -31.15 -27.99 -41.68
N ALA A 75 -31.93 -28.90 -41.11
CA ALA A 75 -31.83 -30.32 -41.42
C ALA A 75 -32.61 -30.57 -42.72
N ASP A 76 -32.00 -31.24 -43.69
CA ASP A 76 -32.77 -32.10 -44.59
C ASP A 76 -32.00 -33.36 -44.99
N LYS A 77 -32.76 -34.45 -45.03
CA LYS A 77 -32.35 -35.84 -45.04
C LYS A 77 -31.91 -36.32 -46.43
N ALA A 78 -30.98 -37.27 -46.48
CA ALA A 78 -31.15 -38.53 -47.23
C ALA A 78 -30.04 -39.53 -46.89
N VAL A 79 -30.44 -40.62 -46.24
CA VAL A 79 -29.64 -41.83 -46.00
C VAL A 79 -29.88 -42.78 -47.17
N HIS A 80 -28.82 -43.31 -47.78
CA HIS A 80 -28.89 -44.54 -48.55
C HIS A 80 -28.19 -45.66 -47.78
N GLU A 81 -29.01 -46.58 -47.31
CA GLU A 81 -28.65 -47.82 -46.63
C GLU A 81 -28.39 -48.90 -47.69
N ILE A 82 -27.20 -49.50 -47.68
CA ILE A 82 -26.93 -50.75 -48.40
C ILE A 82 -26.70 -51.82 -47.32
N ASP A 83 -27.66 -52.73 -47.24
CA ASP A 83 -27.67 -53.88 -46.34
C ASP A 83 -26.85 -55.03 -46.93
N GLN A 84 -25.97 -55.66 -46.14
CA GLN A 84 -25.41 -57.00 -46.38
C GLN A 84 -24.94 -57.66 -45.06
N PRO A 85 -24.98 -59.01 -45.00
CA PRO A 85 -25.31 -59.71 -43.76
C PRO A 85 -24.14 -59.99 -42.81
N SER A 86 -24.55 -60.40 -41.63
CA SER A 86 -23.84 -60.46 -40.36
C SER A 86 -22.87 -61.64 -40.22
N ARG A 87 -21.65 -61.32 -39.75
CA ARG A 87 -20.86 -62.11 -38.77
C ARG A 87 -19.55 -61.44 -38.30
N TYR A 88 -19.20 -60.25 -38.81
CA TYR A 88 -18.02 -59.48 -38.34
C TYR A 88 -18.35 -58.34 -37.36
N ARG A 89 -19.63 -58.04 -37.11
CA ARG A 89 -20.06 -56.93 -36.24
C ARG A 89 -19.77 -57.13 -34.76
N LEU A 90 -19.56 -58.37 -34.29
CA LEU A 90 -19.28 -58.61 -32.86
C LEU A 90 -17.84 -58.25 -32.52
N ILE A 91 -16.86 -58.68 -33.32
CA ILE A 91 -15.43 -58.42 -33.10
C ILE A 91 -15.12 -56.93 -33.25
N TRP A 92 -15.74 -56.25 -34.21
CA TRP A 92 -15.59 -54.79 -34.38
C TRP A 92 -16.17 -53.98 -33.22
N ARG A 93 -17.19 -54.47 -32.50
CA ARG A 93 -17.69 -53.82 -31.28
C ARG A 93 -16.70 -53.95 -30.12
N TRP A 94 -15.98 -55.07 -30.02
CA TRP A 94 -14.92 -55.25 -29.03
C TRP A 94 -13.67 -54.44 -29.37
N VAL A 95 -13.30 -54.33 -30.64
CA VAL A 95 -12.18 -53.46 -31.10
C VAL A 95 -12.52 -51.98 -30.94
N ALA A 96 -13.77 -51.58 -31.21
CA ALA A 96 -14.25 -50.22 -30.94
C ALA A 96 -14.27 -49.90 -29.44
N ALA A 97 -14.71 -50.84 -28.59
CA ALA A 97 -14.69 -50.66 -27.14
C ALA A 97 -13.25 -50.57 -26.57
N ALA A 98 -12.33 -51.39 -27.08
CA ALA A 98 -10.93 -51.38 -26.68
C ALA A 98 -10.22 -50.09 -27.08
N SER A 99 -10.50 -49.54 -28.28
CA SER A 99 -9.92 -48.27 -28.72
C SER A 99 -10.47 -47.07 -27.96
N VAL A 100 -11.76 -47.06 -27.59
CA VAL A 100 -12.34 -46.04 -26.72
C VAL A 100 -11.70 -46.09 -25.32
N LEU A 101 -11.54 -47.27 -24.73
CA LEU A 101 -10.85 -47.42 -23.44
C LEU A 101 -9.39 -47.00 -23.51
N LEU A 102 -8.70 -47.27 -24.62
CA LEU A 102 -7.30 -46.89 -24.81
C LEU A 102 -7.16 -45.37 -24.99
N LEU A 103 -8.08 -44.72 -25.70
CA LEU A 103 -8.14 -43.27 -25.82
C LEU A 103 -8.52 -42.57 -24.52
N LEU A 104 -9.46 -43.15 -23.74
CA LEU A 104 -9.84 -42.62 -22.42
C LEU A 104 -8.73 -42.80 -21.39
N SER A 105 -7.97 -43.91 -21.46
CA SER A 105 -6.82 -44.13 -20.56
C SER A 105 -5.61 -43.29 -20.96
N LEU A 106 -5.32 -43.10 -22.26
CA LEU A 106 -4.33 -42.13 -22.70
C LEU A 106 -4.74 -40.69 -22.38
N GLY A 107 -6.00 -40.33 -22.58
CA GLY A 107 -6.54 -39.00 -22.27
C GLY A 107 -6.57 -38.74 -20.77
N GLY A 108 -6.91 -39.76 -19.97
CA GLY A 108 -6.85 -39.71 -18.51
C GLY A 108 -5.42 -39.64 -17.99
N TYR A 109 -4.50 -40.43 -18.56
CA TYR A 109 -3.07 -40.35 -18.25
C TYR A 109 -2.49 -38.99 -18.64
N TRP A 110 -2.89 -38.45 -19.80
CA TRP A 110 -2.49 -37.11 -20.23
C TRP A 110 -3.10 -36.03 -19.33
N LEU A 111 -4.34 -36.13 -18.88
CA LEU A 111 -4.93 -35.18 -17.93
C LEU A 111 -4.30 -35.25 -16.52
N ILE A 112 -3.90 -36.44 -16.08
CA ILE A 112 -3.26 -36.64 -14.77
C ILE A 112 -1.78 -36.22 -14.82
N ASN A 113 -1.09 -36.49 -15.94
CA ASN A 113 0.34 -36.20 -16.12
C ASN A 113 0.58 -34.80 -16.72
N HIS A 114 -0.43 -34.21 -17.35
CA HIS A 114 -0.53 -32.80 -17.71
C HIS A 114 -1.35 -32.06 -16.64
N ASN A 115 -1.07 -32.37 -15.38
CA ASN A 115 -1.10 -31.34 -14.37
C ASN A 115 -0.01 -30.34 -14.78
N ILE A 116 -0.38 -29.43 -15.70
CA ILE A 116 0.37 -28.22 -15.95
C ILE A 116 0.65 -27.71 -14.54
N GLN A 117 1.91 -27.75 -14.13
CA GLN A 117 2.33 -26.83 -13.11
C GLN A 117 1.99 -25.49 -13.72
N ARG A 118 0.79 -24.99 -13.38
CA ARG A 118 0.54 -23.59 -13.31
C ARG A 118 1.51 -23.19 -12.21
N SER A 119 2.78 -23.02 -12.57
CA SER A 119 3.55 -21.93 -12.02
C SER A 119 2.63 -20.76 -12.30
N SER A 120 1.80 -20.44 -11.30
CA SER A 120 1.40 -19.08 -11.10
C SER A 120 2.74 -18.35 -11.15
N GLN A 121 3.08 -17.79 -12.30
CA GLN A 121 3.98 -16.65 -12.30
C GLN A 121 3.19 -15.66 -11.47
N HIS A 122 3.44 -15.68 -10.15
CA HIS A 122 3.17 -14.53 -9.33
C HIS A 122 3.93 -13.45 -10.07
N VAL A 123 3.19 -12.61 -10.79
CA VAL A 123 3.71 -11.34 -11.24
C VAL A 123 3.99 -10.62 -9.94
N ASN A 124 5.22 -10.78 -9.44
CA ASN A 124 5.75 -9.96 -8.36
C ASN A 124 5.80 -8.57 -8.97
N LEU A 125 4.69 -7.83 -8.81
CA LEU A 125 4.71 -6.41 -9.03
C LEU A 125 5.80 -5.85 -8.11
N PRO A 126 6.69 -4.99 -8.63
CA PRO A 126 7.78 -4.46 -7.85
C PRO A 126 7.24 -3.78 -6.59
N VAL A 127 7.87 -4.05 -5.45
CA VAL A 127 7.46 -3.42 -4.19
C VAL A 127 7.95 -1.97 -4.21
N GLN A 128 7.01 -1.09 -4.55
CA GLN A 128 7.23 0.35 -4.63
C GLN A 128 7.67 0.93 -3.28
N PRO A 129 8.45 2.03 -3.29
CA PRO A 129 8.79 2.75 -2.07
C PRO A 129 7.55 3.27 -1.35
N GLY A 130 7.73 3.57 -0.06
CA GLY A 130 6.73 4.29 0.71
C GLY A 130 6.40 5.65 0.09
N LYS A 131 5.22 6.16 0.43
CA LYS A 131 4.68 7.39 -0.15
C LYS A 131 4.11 8.31 0.92
N ASP A 132 3.77 9.53 0.53
CA ASP A 132 3.01 10.40 1.43
C ASP A 132 1.57 9.89 1.58
N GLY A 133 1.09 9.83 2.82
CA GLY A 133 -0.24 9.34 3.15
C GLY A 133 -0.44 9.17 4.65
N ALA A 134 -1.67 9.28 5.12
CA ALA A 134 -2.01 9.10 6.53
C ALA A 134 -3.49 8.82 6.73
N VAL A 135 -3.81 8.38 7.96
CA VAL A 135 -5.18 8.20 8.44
C VAL A 135 -5.41 9.13 9.62
N LEU A 136 -6.36 10.05 9.47
CA LEU A 136 -6.86 10.90 10.53
C LEU A 136 -8.03 10.19 11.23
N THR A 137 -7.88 9.89 12.51
CA THR A 137 -8.95 9.43 13.38
C THR A 137 -9.49 10.60 14.19
N LEU A 138 -10.78 10.89 14.02
CA LEU A 138 -11.49 11.97 14.70
C LEU A 138 -11.90 11.58 16.12
N ALA A 139 -12.33 12.56 16.92
CA ALA A 139 -12.76 12.34 18.31
C ALA A 139 -13.96 11.41 18.47
N ASP A 140 -14.80 11.27 17.44
CA ASP A 140 -15.92 10.31 17.41
C ASP A 140 -15.50 8.89 16.98
N GLY A 141 -14.21 8.69 16.67
CA GLY A 141 -13.64 7.43 16.21
C GLY A 141 -13.72 7.21 14.70
N SER A 142 -14.34 8.11 13.94
CA SER A 142 -14.36 8.01 12.47
C SER A 142 -12.96 8.19 11.89
N GLN A 143 -12.69 7.50 10.78
CA GLN A 143 -11.37 7.48 10.14
C GLN A 143 -11.46 8.06 8.72
N ILE A 144 -10.51 8.93 8.41
CA ILE A 144 -10.37 9.59 7.11
C ILE A 144 -9.00 9.24 6.54
N VAL A 145 -8.98 8.54 5.42
CA VAL A 145 -7.76 8.24 4.67
C VAL A 145 -7.42 9.44 3.79
N LEU A 146 -6.26 10.04 3.99
CA LEU A 146 -5.84 11.27 3.30
C LEU A 146 -5.20 11.00 1.93
N ASP A 147 -4.80 9.75 1.64
CA ASP A 147 -4.06 9.35 0.42
C ASP A 147 -4.76 9.74 -0.91
N SER A 148 -6.09 9.84 -0.90
CA SER A 148 -6.91 10.02 -2.11
C SER A 148 -7.76 11.28 -2.08
N LEU A 149 -7.60 12.13 -1.07
CA LEU A 149 -8.38 13.35 -0.94
C LEU A 149 -7.72 14.50 -1.69
N SER A 150 -8.54 15.24 -2.43
CA SER A 150 -8.15 16.53 -2.98
C SER A 150 -8.20 17.60 -1.89
N ASP A 151 -7.54 18.73 -2.16
CA ASP A 151 -7.61 19.90 -1.29
C ASP A 151 -9.06 20.32 -1.01
N GLY A 152 -9.37 20.65 0.24
CA GLY A 152 -10.72 21.01 0.68
C GLY A 152 -10.98 20.67 2.13
N VAL A 153 -12.19 20.98 2.61
CA VAL A 153 -12.62 20.64 3.97
C VAL A 153 -12.86 19.13 4.02
N VAL A 154 -12.12 18.43 4.88
CA VAL A 154 -12.21 16.97 5.04
C VAL A 154 -13.06 16.58 6.25
N ALA A 155 -13.21 17.47 7.23
CA ALA A 155 -14.10 17.27 8.38
C ALA A 155 -14.47 18.61 9.03
N VAL A 156 -15.55 18.60 9.81
CA VAL A 156 -15.92 19.69 10.71
C VAL A 156 -16.12 19.11 12.11
N GLN A 157 -15.37 19.62 13.09
CA GLN A 157 -15.41 19.13 14.46
C GLN A 157 -15.62 20.29 15.42
N GLN A 158 -16.77 20.31 16.13
CA GLN A 158 -17.06 21.30 17.18
C GLN A 158 -16.86 22.76 16.71
N GLY A 159 -17.30 23.05 15.48
CA GLY A 159 -17.17 24.37 14.86
C GLY A 159 -15.77 24.70 14.31
N THR A 160 -14.84 23.74 14.28
CA THR A 160 -13.51 23.86 13.65
C THR A 160 -13.49 23.09 12.33
N ASP A 161 -13.21 23.78 11.23
CA ASP A 161 -13.01 23.14 9.94
C ASP A 161 -11.61 22.52 9.88
N VAL A 162 -11.55 21.26 9.43
CA VAL A 162 -10.31 20.55 9.12
C VAL A 162 -10.12 20.60 7.60
N LEU A 163 -9.15 21.38 7.16
CA LEU A 163 -8.85 21.61 5.74
C LEU A 163 -7.61 20.81 5.33
N LEU A 164 -7.70 20.04 4.27
CA LEU A 164 -6.55 19.50 3.56
C LEU A 164 -6.13 20.50 2.48
N ARG A 165 -4.86 20.92 2.47
CA ARG A 165 -4.31 21.83 1.46
C ARG A 165 -2.88 21.44 1.11
N ASN A 166 -2.61 21.19 -0.17
CA ASN A 166 -1.33 20.68 -0.67
C ASN A 166 -0.82 19.47 0.14
N GLY A 167 -1.71 18.56 0.51
CA GLY A 167 -1.36 17.40 1.34
C GLY A 167 -1.07 17.71 2.82
N GLN A 168 -1.44 18.89 3.33
CA GLN A 168 -1.29 19.26 4.74
C GLN A 168 -2.64 19.52 5.39
N LEU A 169 -2.84 19.01 6.62
CA LEU A 169 -4.01 19.40 7.42
C LEU A 169 -3.80 20.76 8.09
N LEU A 170 -4.84 21.59 8.03
CA LEU A 170 -4.95 22.91 8.63
C LEU A 170 -6.26 22.96 9.44
N TYR A 171 -6.20 23.57 10.62
CA TYR A 171 -7.35 23.75 11.50
C TYR A 171 -7.72 25.24 11.51
N ASP A 172 -8.93 25.59 11.06
CA ASP A 172 -9.39 26.97 11.06
C ASP A 172 -10.03 27.34 12.41
N LYS A 173 -9.48 28.38 13.02
CA LYS A 173 -9.65 28.70 14.45
C LYS A 173 -10.84 29.62 14.73
N GLU A 174 -11.59 30.06 13.72
CA GLU A 174 -12.48 31.21 13.90
C GLU A 174 -13.73 30.97 14.78
N ASN A 175 -14.15 29.74 15.08
CA ASN A 175 -15.51 29.52 15.64
C ASN A 175 -15.70 28.48 16.78
N SER A 176 -14.71 28.09 17.58
CA SER A 176 -14.95 27.09 18.65
C SER A 176 -15.16 27.69 20.04
N SER A 177 -16.41 27.72 20.54
CA SER A 177 -16.74 27.95 21.96
C SER A 177 -16.80 26.65 22.79
N GLU A 178 -16.43 25.52 22.20
CA GLU A 178 -16.48 24.18 22.80
C GLU A 178 -15.08 23.68 23.21
N GLU A 179 -15.04 22.70 24.12
CA GLU A 179 -13.81 22.01 24.53
C GLU A 179 -13.14 21.32 23.34
N PRO A 180 -11.82 21.49 23.10
CA PRO A 180 -11.15 20.95 21.92
C PRO A 180 -11.24 19.42 21.81
N ALA A 181 -11.74 18.93 20.67
CA ALA A 181 -11.72 17.53 20.28
C ALA A 181 -10.28 16.99 20.20
N ILE A 182 -10.10 15.71 20.54
CA ILE A 182 -8.82 15.00 20.42
C ILE A 182 -8.83 14.16 19.14
N ASN A 183 -7.82 14.38 18.29
CA ASN A 183 -7.61 13.63 17.07
C ASN A 183 -6.33 12.79 17.16
N ILE A 184 -6.26 11.76 16.31
CA ILE A 184 -5.07 10.93 16.14
C ILE A 184 -4.72 10.89 14.66
N MET A 185 -3.53 11.40 14.32
CA MET A 185 -2.93 11.23 13.00
C MET A 185 -2.04 10.01 13.02
N SER A 186 -2.23 9.06 12.11
CA SER A 186 -1.40 7.86 12.00
C SER A 186 -0.86 7.67 10.59
N THR A 187 0.40 7.28 10.51
CA THR A 187 1.07 6.84 9.29
C THR A 187 1.25 5.32 9.37
N PRO A 188 0.44 4.52 8.65
CA PRO A 188 0.71 3.10 8.51
C PRO A 188 2.13 2.81 7.99
N LYS A 189 2.54 1.54 8.01
CA LYS A 189 3.70 1.13 7.21
C LYS A 189 3.50 1.55 5.74
N GLY A 190 4.59 1.88 5.05
CA GLY A 190 4.54 2.35 3.67
C GLY A 190 4.15 3.82 3.50
N ARG A 191 3.92 4.54 4.60
CA ARG A 191 3.41 5.90 4.58
C ARG A 191 4.23 6.85 5.44
N GLN A 192 4.39 8.08 5.00
CA GLN A 192 4.86 9.17 5.85
C GLN A 192 3.93 10.37 5.65
N PHE A 193 3.95 11.34 6.56
CA PHE A 193 3.07 12.50 6.42
C PHE A 193 3.60 13.70 7.18
N ASN A 194 3.17 14.90 6.78
CA ASN A 194 3.46 16.11 7.53
C ASN A 194 2.16 16.87 7.87
N ILE A 195 2.10 17.38 9.09
CA ILE A 195 0.94 18.07 9.63
C ILE A 195 1.37 19.39 10.27
N THR A 196 0.53 20.41 10.12
CA THR A 196 0.65 21.67 10.87
C THR A 196 -0.41 21.67 11.97
N LEU A 197 0.05 21.76 13.22
CA LEU A 197 -0.81 21.80 14.39
C LEU A 197 -1.46 23.19 14.55
N PRO A 198 -2.53 23.31 15.37
CA PRO A 198 -3.27 24.57 15.55
C PRO A 198 -2.46 25.76 16.10
N ASP A 199 -1.28 25.52 16.68
CA ASP A 199 -0.33 26.55 17.14
C ASP A 199 0.72 26.94 16.09
N GLY A 200 0.67 26.34 14.89
CA GLY A 200 1.65 26.52 13.82
C GLY A 200 2.88 25.61 13.92
N THR A 201 2.93 24.69 14.90
CA THR A 201 3.98 23.68 14.99
C THR A 201 3.89 22.72 13.81
N ARG A 202 5.01 22.44 13.13
CA ARG A 202 5.06 21.45 12.03
C ARG A 202 5.62 20.14 12.54
N VAL A 203 4.98 19.04 12.17
CA VAL A 203 5.38 17.68 12.55
C VAL A 203 5.42 16.80 11.33
N TRP A 204 6.55 16.11 11.12
CA TRP A 204 6.68 15.05 10.13
C TRP A 204 6.62 13.71 10.87
N LEU A 205 5.77 12.81 10.40
CA LEU A 205 5.61 11.45 10.91
C LEU A 205 6.24 10.47 9.92
N ASN A 206 7.16 9.64 10.40
CA ASN A 206 7.74 8.56 9.60
C ASN A 206 6.76 7.36 9.55
N ALA A 207 7.10 6.31 8.80
CA ALA A 207 6.26 5.13 8.67
C ALA A 207 6.02 4.39 9.99
N ALA A 208 4.81 3.89 10.19
CA ALA A 208 4.36 3.26 11.43
C ALA A 208 4.43 4.18 12.67
N SER A 209 4.00 5.44 12.52
CA SER A 209 3.99 6.43 13.60
C SER A 209 2.59 6.98 13.86
N SER A 210 2.38 7.56 15.03
CA SER A 210 1.10 8.15 15.42
C SER A 210 1.29 9.36 16.31
N LEU A 211 0.52 10.42 16.06
CA LEU A 211 0.47 11.66 16.82
C LEU A 211 -0.96 11.93 17.26
N LYS A 212 -1.18 12.05 18.57
CA LYS A 212 -2.44 12.44 19.18
C LYS A 212 -2.36 13.88 19.66
N PHE A 213 -3.34 14.70 19.30
CA PHE A 213 -3.31 16.14 19.51
C PHE A 213 -4.74 16.73 19.56
N PRO A 214 -4.94 17.86 20.26
CA PRO A 214 -6.22 18.55 20.26
C PRO A 214 -6.41 19.41 19.01
N THR A 215 -7.67 19.65 18.61
CA THR A 215 -8.03 20.59 17.54
C THR A 215 -7.69 22.05 17.88
N ALA A 216 -7.49 22.37 19.16
CA ALA A 216 -6.99 23.65 19.63
C ALA A 216 -6.27 23.54 20.99
N PHE A 217 -5.23 24.36 21.20
CA PHE A 217 -4.51 24.45 22.48
C PHE A 217 -5.07 25.57 23.38
N THR A 218 -6.15 25.28 24.11
CA THR A 218 -6.87 26.25 24.97
C THR A 218 -6.25 26.43 26.35
N GLY A 219 -5.56 25.42 26.88
CA GLY A 219 -4.95 25.43 28.22
C GLY A 219 -3.69 26.30 28.39
N LYS A 220 -2.99 26.12 29.52
CA LYS A 220 -1.70 26.80 29.83
C LYS A 220 -0.48 26.15 29.18
N GLU A 221 -0.66 25.01 28.54
CA GLU A 221 0.36 24.24 27.85
C GLU A 221 -0.20 23.72 26.51
N ARG A 222 0.71 23.38 25.61
CA ARG A 222 0.40 22.69 24.35
C ARG A 222 0.89 21.27 24.52
N ARG A 223 0.01 20.27 24.50
CA ARG A 223 0.38 18.88 24.80
C ARG A 223 -0.06 17.96 23.68
N VAL A 224 0.86 17.12 23.22
CA VAL A 224 0.63 16.07 22.23
C VAL A 224 1.24 14.76 22.71
N GLU A 225 0.81 13.64 22.16
CA GLU A 225 1.29 12.30 22.51
C GLU A 225 1.76 11.60 21.22
N ILE A 226 2.90 10.90 21.25
CA ILE A 226 3.54 10.33 20.07
C ILE A 226 3.95 8.87 20.28
N THR A 227 3.81 8.07 19.22
CA THR A 227 4.48 6.77 19.06
C THR A 227 5.15 6.69 17.68
N GLY A 228 6.19 5.86 17.56
CA GLY A 228 6.98 5.75 16.33
C GLY A 228 8.03 6.85 16.23
N GLU A 229 8.30 7.34 15.02
CA GLU A 229 9.29 8.40 14.79
C GLU A 229 8.69 9.66 14.18
N ALA A 230 9.06 10.80 14.76
CA ALA A 230 8.61 12.10 14.32
C ALA A 230 9.69 13.17 14.44
N TYR A 231 9.69 14.08 13.48
CA TYR A 231 10.47 15.31 13.52
C TYR A 231 9.56 16.50 13.80
N PHE A 232 9.93 17.33 14.77
CA PHE A 232 9.17 18.47 15.22
C PHE A 232 9.91 19.77 14.91
N GLU A 233 9.18 20.75 14.38
CA GLU A 233 9.56 22.15 14.36
C GLU A 233 8.52 22.94 15.16
N VAL A 234 8.78 23.13 16.45
CA VAL A 234 7.81 23.70 17.38
C VAL A 234 7.74 25.21 17.25
N ALA A 235 6.52 25.74 17.09
CA ALA A 235 6.27 27.17 17.05
C ALA A 235 6.72 27.83 18.37
N LYS A 236 7.44 28.96 18.26
CA LYS A 236 8.00 29.69 19.40
C LYS A 236 6.86 30.33 20.21
N ASP A 237 6.67 29.88 21.45
CA ASP A 237 5.79 30.51 22.43
C ASP A 237 6.38 30.30 23.84
N LYS A 238 6.94 31.37 24.40
CA LYS A 238 7.55 31.34 25.74
C LYS A 238 6.53 31.36 26.87
N THR A 239 5.29 31.71 26.58
CA THR A 239 4.21 31.82 27.58
C THR A 239 3.43 30.52 27.71
N LYS A 240 3.46 29.66 26.69
CA LYS A 240 2.76 28.37 26.64
C LYS A 240 3.73 27.24 26.23
N PRO A 241 4.33 26.49 27.17
CA PRO A 241 5.25 25.40 26.85
C PRO A 241 4.59 24.30 26.00
N PHE A 242 5.39 23.63 25.19
CA PHE A 242 4.97 22.50 24.36
C PHE A 242 5.52 21.20 24.95
N PHE A 243 4.63 20.25 25.19
CA PHE A 243 4.89 18.94 25.74
C PHE A 243 4.63 17.84 24.71
N VAL A 244 5.58 16.94 24.54
CA VAL A 244 5.43 15.69 23.79
C VAL A 244 5.49 14.53 24.77
N ASP A 245 4.37 13.86 24.96
CA ASP A 245 4.24 12.71 25.83
C ASP A 245 4.59 11.41 25.11
N LEU A 246 5.40 10.60 25.78
CA LEU A 246 5.76 9.24 25.42
C LEU A 246 5.07 8.32 26.43
N PRO A 247 3.95 7.67 26.05
CA PRO A 247 3.08 6.98 26.98
C PRO A 247 3.83 6.06 27.96
N ASN A 248 3.59 6.29 29.26
CA ASN A 248 4.18 5.54 30.37
C ASN A 248 5.71 5.55 30.47
N GLN A 249 6.41 6.41 29.71
CA GLN A 249 7.87 6.38 29.60
C GLN A 249 8.52 7.73 29.89
N ALA A 250 8.09 8.80 29.21
CA ALA A 250 8.73 10.11 29.34
C ALA A 250 7.83 11.26 28.84
N ALA A 251 8.25 12.49 29.07
CA ALA A 251 7.70 13.68 28.46
C ALA A 251 8.84 14.62 28.05
N ILE A 252 8.71 15.28 26.91
CA ILE A 252 9.64 16.28 26.41
C ILE A 252 8.98 17.65 26.51
N GLU A 253 9.67 18.61 27.13
CA GLU A 253 9.24 19.99 27.29
C GLU A 253 10.14 20.91 26.44
N VAL A 254 9.52 21.73 25.59
CA VAL A 254 10.19 22.70 24.72
C VAL A 254 9.40 24.01 24.62
N LEU A 255 10.07 25.10 24.20
CA LEU A 255 9.45 26.43 24.03
C LEU A 255 9.44 26.94 22.58
N GLY A 256 10.08 26.21 21.67
CA GLY A 256 10.29 26.61 20.27
C GLY A 256 11.62 26.08 19.76
N THR A 257 11.57 24.83 19.32
CA THR A 257 12.72 23.93 19.24
C THR A 257 12.52 23.02 18.03
N SER A 258 13.62 22.68 17.36
CA SER A 258 13.61 21.66 16.31
C SER A 258 14.32 20.40 16.83
N PHE A 259 13.64 19.26 16.80
CA PHE A 259 14.16 18.01 17.34
C PHE A 259 13.56 16.79 16.65
N ASN A 260 14.30 15.68 16.63
CA ASN A 260 13.80 14.37 16.20
C ASN A 260 13.55 13.48 17.41
N LEU A 261 12.51 12.66 17.32
CA LEU A 261 12.15 11.68 18.34
C LEU A 261 11.87 10.35 17.66
N ASN A 262 12.70 9.35 17.95
CA ASN A 262 12.42 7.95 17.63
C ASN A 262 11.97 7.24 18.91
N ALA A 263 10.72 6.80 18.93
CA ALA A 263 10.05 6.15 20.04
C ALA A 263 9.22 4.93 19.57
N TYR A 264 9.76 4.15 18.63
CA TYR A 264 9.15 2.87 18.26
C TYR A 264 9.18 1.91 19.46
N THR A 265 8.04 1.30 19.76
CA THR A 265 7.85 0.45 20.95
C THR A 265 8.68 -0.83 20.93
N GLU A 266 9.01 -1.32 19.74
CA GLU A 266 9.81 -2.51 19.49
C GLU A 266 11.33 -2.24 19.56
N GLU A 267 11.74 -0.96 19.60
CA GLU A 267 13.14 -0.59 19.72
C GLU A 267 13.59 -0.60 21.19
N LYS A 268 14.89 -0.88 21.39
CA LYS A 268 15.47 -1.04 22.74
C LYS A 268 15.49 0.26 23.54
N ASN A 269 15.61 1.40 22.84
CA ASN A 269 15.70 2.71 23.44
C ASN A 269 14.86 3.71 22.65
N ILE A 270 14.20 4.62 23.36
CA ILE A 270 13.73 5.89 22.81
C ILE A 270 14.94 6.80 22.62
N GLN A 271 15.00 7.48 21.47
CA GLN A 271 16.04 8.46 21.16
C GLN A 271 15.44 9.83 20.89
N ALA A 272 15.84 10.84 21.65
CA ALA A 272 15.45 12.23 21.45
C ALA A 272 16.68 13.07 21.11
N THR A 273 16.71 13.65 19.91
CA THR A 273 17.85 14.42 19.39
C THR A 273 17.46 15.87 19.17
N LEU A 274 18.18 16.78 19.82
CA LEU A 274 17.95 18.21 19.71
C LEU A 274 18.78 18.82 18.56
N LEU A 275 18.12 19.50 17.62
CA LEU A 275 18.78 20.19 16.50
C LEU A 275 18.94 21.70 16.75
N GLU A 276 17.87 22.38 17.18
CA GLU A 276 17.88 23.82 17.46
C GLU A 276 17.04 24.12 18.70
N GLY A 277 17.47 25.08 19.52
CA GLY A 277 16.74 25.55 20.69
C GLY A 277 17.19 24.85 21.97
N SER A 278 16.24 24.62 22.87
CA SER A 278 16.47 23.95 24.16
C SER A 278 15.38 22.93 24.40
N MET A 279 15.77 21.79 25.00
CA MET A 279 14.84 20.70 25.27
C MET A 279 15.08 20.12 26.65
N ARG A 280 14.03 20.02 27.45
CA ARG A 280 14.06 19.32 28.74
C ARG A 280 13.32 18.00 28.60
N LEU A 281 14.00 16.92 28.92
CA LEU A 281 13.44 15.57 28.96
C LEU A 281 13.11 15.21 30.41
N HIS A 282 11.91 14.69 30.64
CA HIS A 282 11.41 14.18 31.90
C HIS A 282 11.13 12.68 31.73
N ALA A 283 12.02 11.81 32.20
CA ALA A 283 11.84 10.36 32.10
C ALA A 283 11.20 9.80 33.38
N ASN A 284 10.17 8.98 33.20
CA ASN A 284 9.51 8.26 34.28
C ASN A 284 10.17 6.89 34.47
N MET A 285 11.08 6.76 35.45
CA MET A 285 11.79 5.52 35.74
C MET A 285 11.32 4.92 37.06
N THR A 286 11.29 3.59 37.17
CA THR A 286 10.72 2.84 38.31
C THR A 286 11.22 3.30 39.69
N PHE A 287 12.46 3.77 39.79
CA PHE A 287 13.09 4.13 41.07
C PHE A 287 13.16 5.64 41.34
N SER A 288 13.08 6.50 40.32
CA SER A 288 13.09 7.96 40.49
C SER A 288 12.82 8.67 39.16
N PRO A 289 12.02 9.75 39.12
CA PRO A 289 11.93 10.60 37.95
C PRO A 289 13.30 11.24 37.65
N GLN A 290 13.75 11.15 36.40
CA GLN A 290 14.98 11.79 35.94
C GLN A 290 14.67 12.94 34.99
N THR A 291 15.47 14.01 35.09
CA THR A 291 15.40 15.12 34.15
C THR A 291 16.75 15.33 33.47
N ALA A 292 16.72 15.67 32.19
CA ALA A 292 17.89 15.99 31.40
C ALA A 292 17.63 17.24 30.56
N LEU A 293 18.58 18.18 30.55
CA LEU A 293 18.55 19.34 29.68
C LEU A 293 19.50 19.12 28.50
N LEU A 294 18.95 19.12 27.29
CA LEU A 294 19.71 18.91 26.07
C LEU A 294 20.08 20.25 25.44
N LYS A 295 21.27 20.28 24.83
CA LYS A 295 21.77 21.34 23.95
C LYS A 295 21.74 20.90 22.49
N PRO A 296 21.69 21.82 21.53
CA PRO A 296 21.80 21.50 20.10
C PRO A 296 22.96 20.53 19.79
N GLY A 297 22.67 19.50 18.99
CA GLY A 297 23.60 18.43 18.65
C GLY A 297 23.73 17.32 19.70
N GLN A 298 22.93 17.35 20.78
CA GLN A 298 22.88 16.26 21.77
C GLN A 298 21.70 15.32 21.52
N GLN A 299 21.92 14.05 21.86
CA GLN A 299 20.92 13.00 21.86
C GLN A 299 20.79 12.39 23.26
N ALA A 300 19.54 12.17 23.68
CA ALA A 300 19.19 11.39 24.85
C ALA A 300 18.72 10.01 24.41
N SER A 301 19.26 8.97 25.05
CA SER A 301 18.82 7.58 24.90
C SER A 301 18.17 7.14 26.20
N ILE A 302 16.89 6.78 26.14
CA ILE A 302 16.08 6.30 27.24
C ILE A 302 15.77 4.83 26.97
N PRO A 303 16.18 3.89 27.82
CA PRO A 303 15.82 2.49 27.60
C PRO A 303 14.31 2.30 27.69
N SER A 304 13.74 1.56 26.74
CA SER A 304 12.30 1.29 26.67
C SER A 304 11.81 0.39 27.83
N ASN A 305 12.74 -0.29 28.50
CA ASN A 305 12.48 -1.03 29.74
C ASN A 305 12.58 -0.10 30.96
N ALA A 306 11.46 0.12 31.65
CA ALA A 306 11.34 0.97 32.84
C ALA A 306 12.27 0.57 34.02
N ASN A 307 12.80 -0.66 34.04
CA ASN A 307 13.76 -1.13 35.05
C ASN A 307 15.20 -0.65 34.81
N ALA A 308 15.48 -0.02 33.67
CA ALA A 308 16.81 0.52 33.38
C ALA A 308 17.06 1.83 34.13
N SER A 309 18.32 2.07 34.49
CA SER A 309 18.64 2.93 35.62
C SER A 309 18.88 4.41 35.29
N LYS A 310 19.19 4.79 34.04
CA LYS A 310 19.65 6.16 33.71
C LYS A 310 19.37 6.57 32.26
N ILE A 311 19.13 7.87 32.07
CA ILE A 311 19.18 8.54 30.76
C ILE A 311 20.65 8.64 30.33
N ALA A 312 20.99 8.17 29.12
CA ALA A 312 22.30 8.39 28.53
C ALA A 312 22.28 9.62 27.61
N LEU A 313 23.21 10.55 27.80
CA LEU A 313 23.37 11.73 26.96
C LEU A 313 24.67 11.62 26.14
N GLY A 314 24.59 11.87 24.85
CA GLY A 314 25.73 11.83 23.94
C GLY A 314 25.64 12.88 22.84
N LYS A 315 26.71 13.00 22.04
CA LYS A 315 26.69 13.77 20.80
C LYS A 315 25.88 12.98 19.76
N ALA A 316 24.97 13.66 19.08
CA ALA A 316 24.19 13.07 18.01
C ALA A 316 24.99 13.06 16.70
N ASP A 317 24.78 12.02 15.91
CA ASP A 317 25.03 12.05 14.48
C ASP A 317 23.76 12.62 13.80
N VAL A 318 23.80 13.91 13.49
CA VAL A 318 22.63 14.64 12.97
C VAL A 318 22.27 14.18 11.57
N GLU A 319 23.25 13.79 10.76
CA GLU A 319 23.03 13.28 9.39
C GLU A 319 22.24 11.98 9.46
N LYS A 320 22.70 11.04 10.31
CA LYS A 320 21.97 9.78 10.58
C LYS A 320 20.55 10.00 11.06
N VAL A 321 20.36 10.89 12.03
CA VAL A 321 19.05 11.15 12.65
C VAL A 321 18.06 11.76 11.66
N MET A 322 18.55 12.59 10.72
CA MET A 322 17.70 13.32 9.77
C MET A 322 17.57 12.62 8.41
N ALA A 323 18.32 11.53 8.18
CA ALA A 323 18.36 10.82 6.91
C ALA A 323 16.96 10.45 6.39
N TRP A 324 16.09 9.92 7.25
CA TRP A 324 14.76 9.49 6.85
C TRP A 324 13.93 10.66 6.28
N ARG A 325 13.98 11.83 6.93
CA ARG A 325 13.29 13.06 6.49
C ARG A 325 13.92 13.62 5.22
N ASN A 326 15.22 13.41 5.04
CA ASN A 326 15.96 13.85 3.86
C ASN A 326 15.88 12.84 2.69
N GLY A 327 15.12 11.74 2.84
CA GLY A 327 14.89 10.78 1.75
C GLY A 327 15.93 9.67 1.65
N PHE A 328 16.67 9.37 2.72
CA PHE A 328 17.72 8.35 2.75
C PHE A 328 17.52 7.31 3.85
N PHE A 329 17.90 6.08 3.55
CA PHE A 329 18.33 5.10 4.54
C PHE A 329 19.81 5.33 4.81
N TYR A 330 20.14 5.69 6.06
CA TYR A 330 21.52 5.84 6.50
C TYR A 330 21.97 4.53 7.16
N LEU A 331 22.89 3.83 6.51
CA LEU A 331 23.31 2.49 6.90
C LEU A 331 24.66 2.45 7.60
N GLU A 332 25.40 3.57 7.64
CA GLU A 332 26.71 3.64 8.29
C GLU A 332 26.65 3.20 9.77
N GLY A 333 27.35 2.10 10.05
CA GLY A 333 27.40 1.49 11.39
C GLY A 333 26.04 0.97 11.89
N VAL A 334 25.09 0.71 10.99
CA VAL A 334 23.78 0.12 11.30
C VAL A 334 23.84 -1.38 11.11
N THR A 335 23.28 -2.15 12.04
CA THR A 335 23.24 -3.61 11.89
C THR A 335 22.26 -4.01 10.78
N LEU A 336 22.51 -5.15 10.12
CA LEU A 336 21.58 -5.71 9.13
C LEU A 336 20.17 -5.82 9.72
N LYS A 337 20.05 -6.23 10.99
CA LYS A 337 18.77 -6.31 11.69
C LYS A 337 18.05 -4.96 11.74
N ASP A 338 18.73 -3.90 12.15
CA ASP A 338 18.13 -2.57 12.27
C ASP A 338 17.79 -1.99 10.88
N ALA A 339 18.62 -2.25 9.87
CA ALA A 339 18.34 -1.88 8.49
C ALA A 339 17.08 -2.58 7.96
N MET A 340 16.94 -3.89 8.19
CA MET A 340 15.75 -4.65 7.82
C MET A 340 14.48 -4.14 8.52
N ILE A 341 14.56 -3.69 9.77
CA ILE A 341 13.44 -3.05 10.46
C ILE A 341 13.03 -1.76 9.74
N GLN A 342 13.98 -0.90 9.37
CA GLN A 342 13.69 0.33 8.61
C GLN A 342 13.03 0.02 7.26
N LEU A 343 13.56 -0.95 6.51
CA LEU A 343 12.97 -1.39 5.24
C LEU A 343 11.56 -1.96 5.46
N SER A 344 11.35 -2.75 6.52
CA SER A 344 10.04 -3.33 6.83
C SER A 344 8.95 -2.27 7.05
N ARG A 345 9.30 -1.14 7.69
CA ARG A 345 8.37 -0.03 7.91
C ARG A 345 8.13 0.74 6.63
N TRP A 346 9.19 1.05 5.87
CA TRP A 346 9.08 1.89 4.69
C TRP A 346 8.45 1.21 3.47
N TYR A 347 8.77 -0.05 3.24
CA TYR A 347 8.21 -0.81 2.11
C TYR A 347 6.97 -1.59 2.50
N ASP A 348 6.49 -1.49 3.75
CA ASP A 348 5.38 -2.27 4.30
C ASP A 348 5.53 -3.78 4.03
N ILE A 349 6.68 -4.33 4.39
CA ILE A 349 6.99 -5.76 4.25
C ILE A 349 7.15 -6.41 5.63
N GLU A 350 6.97 -7.72 5.66
CA GLU A 350 7.39 -8.57 6.75
C GLU A 350 8.81 -9.05 6.47
N VAL A 351 9.72 -8.93 7.43
CA VAL A 351 11.07 -9.49 7.32
C VAL A 351 11.20 -10.69 8.23
N VAL A 352 11.58 -11.82 7.65
CA VAL A 352 11.86 -13.07 8.35
C VAL A 352 13.30 -13.50 8.08
N TYR A 353 13.88 -14.23 9.03
CA TYR A 353 15.24 -14.74 8.92
C TYR A 353 15.20 -16.25 8.84
N ASP A 354 15.96 -16.84 7.91
CA ASP A 354 16.17 -18.28 7.89
C ASP A 354 16.75 -18.78 9.23
N LYS A 355 16.46 -20.04 9.58
CA LYS A 355 16.96 -20.65 10.82
C LYS A 355 18.48 -20.62 10.90
N GLU A 356 19.18 -20.81 9.77
CA GLU A 356 20.63 -20.80 9.71
C GLU A 356 21.20 -19.38 9.94
N VAL A 357 20.53 -18.33 9.43
CA VAL A 357 20.91 -16.93 9.66
C VAL A 357 20.91 -16.56 11.15
N ASN A 358 19.99 -17.12 11.92
CA ASN A 358 19.94 -16.91 13.37
C ASN A 358 21.16 -17.49 14.10
N GLN A 359 21.89 -18.42 13.48
CA GLN A 359 23.05 -19.11 14.06
C GLN A 359 24.39 -18.50 13.62
N THR A 360 24.45 -17.81 12.47
CA THR A 360 25.70 -17.25 11.91
C THR A 360 26.06 -15.88 12.48
N GLY A 361 25.12 -15.18 13.13
CA GLY A 361 25.35 -13.82 13.61
C GLY A 361 25.24 -12.75 12.52
N LEU A 362 24.82 -13.11 11.30
CA LEU A 362 24.67 -12.20 10.16
C LEU A 362 23.78 -10.98 10.47
N GLN A 363 22.78 -11.14 11.35
CA GLN A 363 21.95 -10.03 11.84
C GLN A 363 22.75 -8.89 12.49
N GLN A 364 23.94 -9.17 13.04
CA GLN A 364 24.83 -8.20 13.68
C GLN A 364 25.87 -7.61 12.72
N MET A 365 25.92 -8.07 11.47
CA MET A 365 26.76 -7.47 10.45
C MET A 365 26.43 -5.99 10.32
N THR A 366 27.44 -5.14 10.37
CA THR A 366 27.29 -3.69 10.19
C THR A 366 27.35 -3.36 8.72
N LEU A 367 26.37 -2.60 8.26
CA LEU A 367 26.32 -2.04 6.92
C LEU A 367 27.04 -0.68 6.90
N ALA A 368 27.27 -0.18 5.70
CA ALA A 368 27.92 1.11 5.44
C ALA A 368 27.24 1.84 4.27
N GLY A 369 27.33 3.17 4.27
CA GLY A 369 26.80 4.02 3.20
C GLY A 369 25.34 4.46 3.35
N GLU A 370 24.79 5.00 2.26
CA GLU A 370 23.45 5.59 2.19
C GLU A 370 22.70 5.09 0.96
N ILE A 371 21.39 4.86 1.10
CA ILE A 371 20.52 4.43 0.00
C ILE A 371 19.32 5.38 -0.07
N ARG A 372 18.97 5.86 -1.26
CA ARG A 372 17.77 6.70 -1.41
C ARG A 372 16.49 5.88 -1.14
N ARG A 373 15.52 6.51 -0.48
CA ARG A 373 14.23 5.90 -0.10
C ARG A 373 13.21 5.85 -1.23
N ASP A 374 13.48 6.50 -2.36
CA ASP A 374 12.60 6.54 -3.53
C ASP A 374 12.91 5.46 -4.57
N LEU A 375 13.85 4.56 -4.25
CA LEU A 375 14.11 3.37 -5.04
C LEU A 375 13.06 2.29 -4.77
N ASP A 376 12.79 1.44 -5.76
CA ASP A 376 12.03 0.21 -5.54
C ASP A 376 12.81 -0.74 -4.62
N LEU A 377 12.09 -1.58 -3.86
CA LEU A 377 12.71 -2.51 -2.92
C LEU A 377 13.72 -3.42 -3.61
N GLU A 378 13.41 -3.89 -4.81
CA GLU A 378 14.27 -4.77 -5.60
C GLU A 378 15.64 -4.12 -5.86
N ALA A 379 15.67 -2.83 -6.20
CA ALA A 379 16.92 -2.10 -6.41
C ALA A 379 17.72 -1.95 -5.11
N VAL A 380 17.05 -1.72 -3.97
CA VAL A 380 17.71 -1.71 -2.66
C VAL A 380 18.29 -3.09 -2.31
N LEU A 381 17.54 -4.16 -2.57
CA LEU A 381 18.01 -5.51 -2.32
C LEU A 381 19.18 -5.89 -3.23
N ASP A 382 19.19 -5.42 -4.48
CA ASP A 382 20.31 -5.63 -5.40
C ASP A 382 21.60 -4.97 -4.90
N LEU A 383 21.51 -3.74 -4.35
CA LEU A 383 22.65 -3.09 -3.70
C LEU A 383 23.14 -3.89 -2.48
N LEU A 384 22.23 -4.41 -1.66
CA LEU A 384 22.60 -5.21 -0.50
C LEU A 384 23.22 -6.56 -0.88
N LYS A 385 22.85 -7.15 -2.02
CA LYS A 385 23.46 -8.39 -2.54
C LYS A 385 24.94 -8.21 -2.90
N GLU A 386 25.39 -7.00 -3.22
CA GLU A 386 26.82 -6.72 -3.43
C GLU A 386 27.65 -6.95 -2.16
N LEU A 387 27.01 -6.99 -0.99
CA LEU A 387 27.61 -7.29 0.31
C LEU A 387 27.51 -8.77 0.71
N ASP A 388 27.28 -9.67 -0.27
CA ASP A 388 27.08 -11.12 -0.06
C ASP A 388 25.84 -11.44 0.79
N LEU A 389 24.82 -10.58 0.74
CA LEU A 389 23.54 -10.79 1.40
C LEU A 389 22.53 -11.41 0.44
N HIS A 390 21.90 -12.50 0.85
CA HIS A 390 20.92 -13.20 0.04
C HIS A 390 19.50 -12.99 0.56
N PHE A 391 18.57 -12.78 -0.38
CA PHE A 391 17.18 -12.46 -0.07
C PHE A 391 16.22 -13.21 -0.98
N LYS A 392 15.07 -13.59 -0.43
CA LYS A 392 13.94 -14.14 -1.17
C LYS A 392 12.68 -13.33 -0.83
N LEU A 393 12.10 -12.71 -1.84
CA LEU A 393 10.85 -11.94 -1.70
C LEU A 393 9.68 -12.74 -2.27
N GLU A 394 8.72 -13.08 -1.42
CA GLU A 394 7.47 -13.74 -1.81
C GLU A 394 6.28 -12.90 -1.32
N GLY A 395 5.59 -12.25 -2.25
CA GLY A 395 4.55 -11.28 -1.91
C GLY A 395 5.12 -10.10 -1.12
N ARG A 396 4.75 -9.99 0.16
CA ARG A 396 5.27 -8.95 1.07
C ARG A 396 6.17 -9.51 2.17
N THR A 397 6.59 -10.76 2.04
CA THR A 397 7.49 -11.40 3.00
C THR A 397 8.89 -11.49 2.39
N LEU A 398 9.83 -10.76 2.97
CA LEU A 398 11.25 -10.80 2.65
C LEU A 398 11.95 -11.76 3.61
N THR A 399 12.46 -12.86 3.07
CA THR A 399 13.30 -13.81 3.81
C THR A 399 14.77 -13.46 3.59
N VAL A 400 15.49 -13.21 4.68
CA VAL A 400 16.95 -13.12 4.68
C VAL A 400 17.51 -14.53 4.74
N LEU A 401 18.36 -14.86 3.77
CA LEU A 401 18.99 -16.17 3.59
C LEU A 401 20.44 -16.17 4.11
N PRO A 402 21.02 -17.36 4.33
CA PRO A 402 22.39 -17.52 4.85
C PRO A 402 23.48 -16.88 4.00
#